data_AF-A0A2D5RQ36-F1
#
_entry.id   AF-A0A2D5RQ36-F1
#
_cell.length_a   1.000
_cell.length_b   1.000
_cell.length_c   1.000
_cell.angle_alpha   90.00
_cell.angle_beta   90.00
_cell.angle_gamma   90.00
#
_symmetry.space_group_name_H-M   'P 1'
#
loop_
_entity.id
_entity.type
_entity.pdbx_description
1 polymer ?
#
loop_
_entity_poly.entity_id
_entity_poly.type
_entity_poly.pdbx_seq_one_letter_code
_entity_poly.pdbx_strand_id
1 'polypeptide(L)'
;MNNHSIFKDVIALLFFGVLLIAGIWTLLYSVQIQLAEVSSAKPLIVLSSFHGYLPGALIAMVFMLGCAANRLWSGLRRQPMATDNGKVTAIGVLAGLALVIIGSFVINSYWDGRAEYAGYQPCPPLTVLTNRVTMQAWTKNEALCFDNDVRRIIVRGTADETTQVAQHLSAREKQQAAKIQFLQQETESKRRNQLSQ
;
A
#
# COMPACT_ATOMS: atom_id res chain seq x y z
N MET A 1 -10.21 -28.56 35.39
CA MET A 1 -9.62 -28.27 34.06
C MET A 1 -8.18 -28.75 34.08
N ASN A 2 -7.71 -29.48 33.07
CA ASN A 2 -6.36 -30.05 33.08
C ASN A 2 -5.34 -28.91 32.87
N ASN A 3 -4.19 -28.92 33.56
CA ASN A 3 -3.14 -27.87 33.41
C ASN A 3 -2.75 -27.66 31.94
N HIS A 4 -2.86 -28.72 31.15
CA HIS A 4 -2.63 -28.70 29.70
C HIS A 4 -3.59 -27.77 28.92
N SER A 5 -4.83 -27.57 29.36
CA SER A 5 -5.81 -26.67 28.71
C SER A 5 -5.45 -25.20 28.90
N ILE A 6 -5.10 -24.82 30.13
CA ILE A 6 -4.75 -23.44 30.48
C ILE A 6 -3.50 -23.00 29.70
N PHE A 7 -2.50 -23.89 29.60
CA PHE A 7 -1.28 -23.63 28.85
C PHE A 7 -1.55 -23.34 27.36
N LYS A 8 -2.47 -24.08 26.73
CA LYS A 8 -2.87 -23.85 25.32
C LYS A 8 -3.52 -22.47 25.14
N ASP A 9 -4.40 -22.08 26.05
CA ASP A 9 -5.10 -20.79 25.98
C ASP A 9 -4.13 -19.61 26.18
N VAL A 10 -3.12 -19.76 27.05
CA VAL A 10 -2.04 -18.76 27.23
C VAL A 10 -1.20 -18.61 25.95
N ILE A 11 -0.79 -19.72 25.32
CA ILE A 11 -0.06 -19.67 24.05
C ILE A 11 -0.90 -18.98 22.97
N ALA A 12 -2.18 -19.33 22.86
CA ALA A 12 -3.08 -18.72 21.89
C ALA A 12 -3.21 -17.20 22.10
N LEU A 13 -3.35 -16.75 23.35
CA LEU A 13 -3.39 -15.33 23.70
C LEU A 13 -2.13 -14.59 23.28
N LEU A 14 -0.96 -15.14 23.60
CA LEU A 14 0.32 -14.53 23.22
C LEU A 14 0.47 -14.47 21.70
N PHE A 15 0.17 -15.57 21.00
CA PHE A 15 0.28 -15.66 19.55
C PHE A 15 -0.66 -14.66 18.85
N PHE A 16 -1.96 -14.67 19.18
CA PHE A 16 -2.92 -13.74 18.58
C PHE A 16 -2.65 -12.29 19.00
N GLY A 17 -2.16 -12.06 20.22
CA GLY A 17 -1.78 -10.74 20.69
C GLY A 17 -0.60 -10.15 19.91
N VAL A 18 0.48 -10.93 19.71
CA VAL A 18 1.63 -10.52 18.90
C VAL A 18 1.22 -10.25 17.46
N LEU A 19 0.44 -11.14 16.85
CA LEU A 19 -0.06 -10.95 15.49
C LEU A 19 -0.97 -9.72 15.35
N LEU A 20 -1.81 -9.43 16.35
CA LEU A 20 -2.66 -8.25 16.35
C LEU A 20 -1.82 -6.96 16.40
N ILE A 21 -0.81 -6.91 17.28
CA ILE A 21 0.12 -5.77 17.37
C ILE A 21 0.88 -5.59 16.06
N ALA A 22 1.47 -6.66 15.52
CA ALA A 22 2.19 -6.63 14.26
C ALA A 22 1.29 -6.21 13.08
N GLY A 23 0.04 -6.68 13.06
CA GLY A 23 -0.93 -6.33 12.03
C GLY A 23 -1.36 -4.86 12.11
N ILE A 24 -1.62 -4.33 13.31
CA ILE A 24 -1.93 -2.90 13.51
C ILE A 24 -0.75 -2.04 13.08
N TRP A 25 0.47 -2.40 13.51
CA TRP A 25 1.69 -1.70 13.11
C TRP A 25 1.85 -1.67 11.59
N THR A 26 1.70 -2.83 10.93
CA THR A 26 1.79 -2.95 9.47
C THR A 26 0.74 -2.12 8.75
N LEU A 27 -0.51 -2.11 9.25
CA LEU A 27 -1.59 -1.31 8.69
C LEU A 27 -1.28 0.19 8.79
N LEU A 28 -0.88 0.67 9.97
CA LEU A 28 -0.54 2.08 10.18
C LEU A 28 0.64 2.51 9.30
N TYR A 29 1.70 1.70 9.26
CA TYR A 29 2.87 1.95 8.44
C TYR A 29 2.49 2.02 6.95
N SER A 30 1.68 1.08 6.46
CA SER A 30 1.23 1.06 5.07
C SER A 30 0.36 2.27 4.72
N VAL A 31 -0.55 2.68 5.60
CA VAL A 31 -1.40 3.87 5.40
C VAL A 31 -0.56 5.13 5.34
N GLN A 32 0.45 5.27 6.21
CA GLN A 32 1.35 6.42 6.17
C GLN A 32 2.15 6.49 4.87
N ILE A 33 2.69 5.35 4.39
CA ILE A 33 3.41 5.32 3.11
C ILE A 33 2.51 5.75 1.95
N GLN A 34 1.29 5.22 1.87
CA GLN A 34 0.38 5.60 0.77
C GLN A 34 -0.04 7.05 0.83
N LEU A 35 -0.32 7.56 2.03
CA LEU A 35 -0.64 8.96 2.20
C LEU A 35 0.52 9.86 1.74
N ALA A 36 1.75 9.49 2.10
CA ALA A 36 2.96 10.20 1.67
C ALA A 36 3.19 10.11 0.15
N GLU A 37 2.94 8.96 -0.47
CA GLU A 37 3.05 8.81 -1.93
C GLU A 37 2.02 9.70 -2.65
N VAL A 38 0.74 9.65 -2.27
CA VAL A 38 -0.31 10.46 -2.90
C VAL A 38 -0.07 11.96 -2.71
N SER A 39 0.49 12.38 -1.56
CA SER A 39 0.80 13.80 -1.29
C SER A 39 2.13 14.28 -1.89
N SER A 40 3.02 13.38 -2.32
CA SER A 40 4.39 13.71 -2.74
C SER A 40 4.50 14.50 -4.05
N ALA A 41 3.37 14.67 -4.77
CA ALA A 41 3.29 15.31 -6.09
C ALA A 41 4.21 14.70 -7.17
N LYS A 42 4.81 13.52 -6.92
CA LYS A 42 5.67 12.79 -7.86
C LYS A 42 4.96 12.55 -9.20
N PRO A 43 5.69 12.46 -10.32
CA PRO A 43 5.10 12.20 -11.63
C PRO A 43 4.48 10.80 -11.74
N LEU A 44 4.95 9.85 -10.92
CA LEU A 44 4.44 8.48 -10.84
C LEU A 44 4.46 8.03 -9.37
N ILE A 45 3.36 7.44 -8.93
CA ILE A 45 3.18 6.84 -7.61
C ILE A 45 2.76 5.38 -7.76
N VAL A 46 2.96 4.57 -6.72
CA VAL A 46 2.50 3.19 -6.69
C VAL A 46 1.56 2.99 -5.51
N LEU A 47 0.35 2.54 -5.80
CA LEU A 47 -0.64 2.17 -4.81
C LEU A 47 -0.68 0.66 -4.68
N SER A 48 -0.78 0.16 -3.45
CA SER A 48 -0.86 -1.26 -3.13
C SER A 48 -2.25 -1.57 -2.64
N SER A 49 -2.94 -2.56 -3.18
CA SER A 49 -4.28 -2.97 -2.74
C SER A 49 -4.24 -3.87 -1.48
N PHE A 50 -3.05 -4.23 -0.99
CA PHE A 50 -2.89 -5.22 0.08
C PHE A 50 -3.43 -4.74 1.43
N HIS A 51 -3.37 -3.45 1.70
CA HIS A 51 -3.78 -2.89 3.00
C HIS A 51 -5.31 -2.85 3.17
N GLY A 52 -6.09 -3.00 2.08
CA GLY A 52 -7.54 -3.12 2.16
C GLY A 52 -8.02 -4.39 2.87
N TYR A 53 -7.21 -5.45 2.88
CA TYR A 53 -7.54 -6.71 3.55
C TYR A 53 -7.28 -6.70 5.06
N LEU A 54 -6.36 -5.85 5.51
CA LEU A 54 -5.87 -5.85 6.89
C LEU A 54 -6.95 -5.51 7.93
N PRO A 55 -7.82 -4.50 7.75
CA PRO A 55 -8.84 -4.17 8.76
C PRO A 55 -9.79 -5.33 9.09
N GLY A 56 -10.28 -6.05 8.08
CA GLY A 56 -11.14 -7.22 8.28
C GLY A 56 -10.41 -8.35 9.01
N ALA A 57 -9.13 -8.59 8.66
CA ALA A 57 -8.30 -9.57 9.34
C ALA A 57 -8.05 -9.21 10.81
N LEU A 58 -7.82 -7.92 11.11
CA LEU A 58 -7.65 -7.44 12.49
C LEU A 58 -8.93 -7.66 13.32
N ILE A 59 -10.11 -7.43 12.74
CA ILE A 59 -11.39 -7.69 13.42
C ILE A 59 -11.52 -9.18 13.76
N ALA A 60 -11.27 -10.08 12.80
CA ALA A 60 -11.28 -11.52 13.06
C ALA A 60 -10.28 -11.91 14.18
N MET A 61 -9.09 -11.31 14.18
CA MET A 61 -8.07 -11.52 15.20
C MET A 61 -8.51 -11.05 16.59
N VAL A 62 -9.23 -9.92 16.69
CA VAL A 62 -9.80 -9.44 17.96
C VAL A 62 -10.82 -10.44 18.52
N PHE A 63 -11.68 -11.02 17.68
CA PHE A 63 -12.63 -12.05 18.11
C PHE A 63 -11.93 -13.33 18.59
N MET A 64 -10.89 -13.77 17.89
CA MET A 64 -10.10 -14.94 18.28
C MET A 64 -9.35 -14.70 19.60
N LEU A 65 -8.76 -13.52 19.77
CA LEU A 65 -8.09 -13.11 20.99
C LEU A 65 -9.08 -13.01 22.16
N GLY A 66 -10.24 -12.41 21.94
CA GLY A 66 -11.32 -12.32 22.93
C GLY A 66 -11.83 -13.69 23.37
N CYS A 67 -11.99 -14.63 22.43
CA CYS A 67 -12.37 -16.01 22.74
C CYS A 67 -11.30 -16.71 23.59
N ALA A 68 -10.02 -16.60 23.23
CA ALA A 68 -8.92 -17.16 24.01
C ALA A 68 -8.84 -16.55 25.43
N ALA A 69 -9.03 -15.23 25.54
CA ALA A 69 -9.07 -14.53 26.82
C ALA A 69 -10.22 -15.01 27.70
N ASN A 70 -11.42 -15.11 27.14
CA ASN A 70 -12.60 -15.57 27.85
C ASN A 70 -12.44 -17.03 28.32
N ARG A 71 -11.90 -17.91 27.48
CA ARG A 71 -11.60 -19.31 27.83
C ARG A 71 -10.61 -19.41 28.99
N LEU A 72 -9.51 -18.66 28.92
CA LEU A 72 -8.52 -18.61 29.99
C LEU A 72 -9.16 -18.10 31.29
N TRP A 73 -9.94 -17.02 31.21
CA TRP A 73 -10.57 -16.38 32.35
C TRP A 73 -11.57 -17.27 33.07
N SER A 74 -12.52 -17.90 32.35
CA SER A 74 -13.47 -18.79 33.01
C SER A 74 -12.80 -20.08 33.50
N GLY A 75 -11.73 -20.53 32.81
CA GLY A 75 -10.88 -21.61 33.28
C GLY A 75 -10.24 -21.31 34.64
N LEU A 76 -9.72 -20.08 34.80
CA LEU A 76 -9.18 -19.59 36.06
C LEU A 76 -10.24 -19.46 37.15
N ARG A 77 -11.43 -18.95 36.80
CA ARG A 77 -12.57 -18.78 37.72
C ARG A 77 -13.39 -20.04 37.97
N ARG A 78 -13.06 -21.17 37.32
CA ARG A 78 -13.85 -22.42 37.33
C ARG A 78 -15.33 -22.21 36.99
N GLN A 79 -15.65 -21.22 36.17
CA GLN A 79 -17.02 -20.95 35.74
C GLN A 79 -17.38 -21.81 34.52
N PRO A 80 -18.62 -22.32 34.43
CA PRO A 80 -19.07 -23.02 33.24
C PRO A 80 -19.02 -22.08 32.04
N MET A 81 -18.41 -22.55 30.95
CA MET A 81 -18.48 -21.86 29.66
C MET A 81 -19.94 -21.83 29.20
N ALA A 82 -20.45 -20.67 28.82
CA ALA A 82 -21.72 -20.60 28.10
C ALA A 82 -21.59 -21.42 26.81
N THR A 83 -22.57 -22.29 26.55
CA THR A 83 -22.63 -23.17 25.37
C THR A 83 -22.58 -22.41 24.04
N ASP A 84 -22.90 -21.12 24.06
CA ASP A 84 -22.96 -20.27 22.87
C ASP A 84 -21.66 -19.49 22.56
N ASN A 85 -20.63 -19.54 23.42
CA ASN A 85 -19.36 -18.81 23.20
C ASN A 85 -18.67 -19.21 21.89
N GLY A 86 -18.79 -20.47 21.48
CA GLY A 86 -18.28 -20.96 20.21
C GLY A 86 -19.00 -20.36 19.01
N LYS A 87 -20.32 -20.17 19.11
CA LYS A 87 -21.15 -19.59 18.03
C LYS A 87 -20.83 -18.12 17.82
N VAL A 88 -20.71 -17.34 18.90
CA VAL A 88 -20.35 -15.92 18.81
C VAL A 88 -18.98 -15.74 18.18
N THR A 89 -18.00 -16.57 18.56
CA THR A 89 -16.65 -16.53 17.96
C THR A 89 -16.70 -16.89 16.48
N ALA A 90 -17.43 -17.94 16.11
CA ALA A 90 -17.58 -18.35 14.71
C ALA A 90 -18.25 -17.25 13.87
N ILE A 91 -19.33 -16.64 14.36
CA ILE A 91 -20.01 -15.52 13.72
C ILE A 91 -19.05 -14.33 13.57
N GLY A 92 -18.28 -13.99 14.61
CA GLY A 92 -17.30 -12.91 14.59
C GLY A 92 -16.18 -13.13 13.56
N VAL A 93 -15.66 -14.35 13.46
CA VAL A 93 -14.64 -14.71 12.46
C VAL A 93 -15.21 -14.66 11.04
N LEU A 94 -16.43 -15.18 10.82
CA LEU A 94 -17.11 -15.11 9.52
C LEU A 94 -17.41 -13.66 9.13
N ALA A 95 -17.85 -12.84 10.07
CA ALA A 95 -18.05 -11.41 9.86
C ALA A 95 -16.72 -10.71 9.51
N GLY A 96 -15.64 -11.00 10.23
CA GLY A 96 -14.30 -10.50 9.92
C GLY A 96 -13.84 -10.88 8.52
N LEU A 97 -14.07 -12.14 8.11
CA LEU A 97 -13.75 -12.60 6.75
C LEU A 97 -14.59 -11.89 5.68
N ALA A 98 -15.88 -11.67 5.91
CA ALA A 98 -16.71 -10.88 5.01
C ALA A 98 -16.19 -9.43 4.90
N LEU A 99 -15.78 -8.84 6.02
CA LEU A 99 -15.17 -7.51 6.07
C LEU A 99 -13.81 -7.43 5.37
N VAL A 100 -13.05 -8.53 5.27
CA VAL A 100 -11.83 -8.55 4.44
C VAL A 100 -12.15 -8.29 2.97
N ILE A 101 -13.24 -8.88 2.46
CA ILE A 101 -13.65 -8.73 1.06
C ILE A 101 -14.23 -7.33 0.84
N ILE A 102 -15.18 -6.92 1.67
CA ILE A 102 -15.85 -5.62 1.55
C ILE A 102 -14.87 -4.48 1.81
N GLY A 103 -14.05 -4.60 2.86
CA GLY A 103 -13.05 -3.62 3.25
C GLY A 103 -12.01 -3.42 2.16
N SER A 104 -11.57 -4.50 1.49
CA SER A 104 -10.66 -4.38 0.34
C SER A 104 -11.23 -3.49 -0.75
N PHE A 105 -12.48 -3.72 -1.14
CA PHE A 105 -13.13 -2.90 -2.18
C PHE A 105 -13.26 -1.44 -1.77
N VAL A 106 -13.78 -1.18 -0.56
CA VAL A 106 -14.02 0.19 -0.06
C VAL A 106 -12.72 0.97 0.08
N ILE A 107 -11.68 0.35 0.65
CA ILE A 107 -10.40 1.00 0.90
C ILE A 107 -9.66 1.26 -0.40
N ASN A 108 -9.63 0.29 -1.32
CA ASN A 108 -9.01 0.50 -2.63
C ASN A 108 -9.71 1.64 -3.39
N SER A 109 -11.04 1.63 -3.42
CA SER A 109 -11.83 2.71 -4.05
C SER A 109 -11.56 4.08 -3.42
N TYR A 110 -11.37 4.16 -2.10
CA TYR A 110 -10.99 5.40 -1.43
C TYR A 110 -9.63 5.94 -1.92
N TRP A 111 -8.62 5.07 -2.06
CA TRP A 111 -7.30 5.48 -2.52
C TRP A 111 -7.25 5.82 -3.99
N ASP A 112 -7.98 5.05 -4.82
CA ASP A 112 -8.13 5.35 -6.24
C ASP A 112 -8.75 6.74 -6.43
N GLY A 113 -9.87 7.02 -5.72
CA GLY A 113 -10.49 8.34 -5.76
C GLY A 113 -9.59 9.47 -5.24
N ARG A 114 -8.73 9.20 -4.25
CA ARG A 114 -7.72 10.16 -3.78
C ARG A 114 -6.63 10.43 -4.81
N ALA A 115 -6.18 9.40 -5.53
CA ALA A 115 -5.19 9.54 -6.59
C ALA A 115 -5.78 10.30 -7.79
N GLU A 116 -6.99 9.97 -8.20
CA GLU A 116 -7.73 10.68 -9.25
C GLU A 116 -7.90 12.16 -8.90
N TYR A 117 -8.33 12.47 -7.66
CA TYR A 117 -8.45 13.85 -7.19
C TYR A 117 -7.12 14.60 -7.21
N ALA A 118 -6.00 13.91 -7.00
CA ALA A 118 -4.65 14.47 -7.11
C ALA A 118 -4.12 14.54 -8.57
N GLY A 119 -4.97 14.21 -9.56
CA GLY A 119 -4.67 14.30 -10.99
C GLY A 119 -3.89 13.11 -11.54
N TYR A 120 -3.83 11.99 -10.82
CA TYR A 120 -3.21 10.77 -11.30
C TYR A 120 -4.23 9.93 -12.10
N GLN A 121 -3.72 9.18 -13.07
CA GLN A 121 -4.45 8.19 -13.82
C GLN A 121 -3.77 6.82 -13.68
N PRO A 122 -4.54 5.72 -13.65
CA PRO A 122 -3.97 4.39 -13.50
C PRO A 122 -3.25 3.98 -14.78
N CYS A 123 -2.04 3.45 -14.64
CA CYS A 123 -1.36 2.81 -15.77
C CYS A 123 -2.08 1.50 -16.15
N PRO A 124 -2.12 1.14 -17.44
CA PRO A 124 -2.66 -0.16 -17.86
C PRO A 124 -1.89 -1.30 -17.16
N PRO A 125 -2.57 -2.40 -16.80
CA PRO A 125 -1.94 -3.51 -16.12
C PRO A 125 -0.77 -4.09 -16.94
N LEU A 126 0.27 -4.56 -16.26
CA LEU A 126 1.47 -5.17 -16.86
C LEU A 126 2.32 -4.24 -17.76
N THR A 127 2.14 -2.92 -17.69
CA THR A 127 2.98 -1.95 -18.41
C THR A 127 4.24 -1.59 -17.62
N VAL A 128 4.06 -0.99 -16.44
CA VAL A 128 5.14 -0.60 -15.52
C VAL A 128 5.46 -1.73 -14.54
N LEU A 129 4.43 -2.26 -13.87
CA LEU A 129 4.55 -3.31 -12.86
C LEU A 129 4.10 -4.66 -13.44
N THR A 130 5.03 -5.42 -14.03
CA THR A 130 4.68 -6.68 -14.72
C THR A 130 4.54 -7.89 -13.79
N ASN A 131 5.13 -7.84 -12.60
CA ASN A 131 5.19 -8.98 -11.67
C ASN A 131 4.40 -8.76 -10.37
N ARG A 132 3.46 -7.81 -10.36
CA ARG A 132 2.69 -7.44 -9.18
C ARG A 132 1.21 -7.29 -9.52
N VAL A 133 0.39 -8.13 -8.90
CA VAL A 133 -1.08 -8.13 -9.04
C VAL A 133 -1.79 -7.32 -7.97
N THR A 134 -1.13 -7.07 -6.83
CA THR A 134 -1.68 -6.30 -5.70
C THR A 134 -1.17 -4.87 -5.68
N MET A 135 -0.54 -4.40 -6.76
CA MET A 135 -0.02 -3.03 -6.85
C MET A 135 -0.35 -2.46 -8.22
N GLN A 136 -0.64 -1.18 -8.24
CA GLN A 136 -0.97 -0.43 -9.45
C GLN A 136 -0.14 0.83 -9.49
N ALA A 137 0.47 1.09 -10.64
CA ALA A 137 1.18 2.34 -10.91
C ALA A 137 0.17 3.39 -11.37
N TRP A 138 0.35 4.61 -10.90
CA TRP A 138 -0.50 5.76 -11.20
C TRP A 138 0.39 6.92 -11.63
N THR A 139 0.03 7.64 -12.68
CA THR A 139 0.86 8.70 -13.24
C THR A 139 0.04 9.92 -13.65
N LYS A 140 0.68 11.09 -13.65
CA LYS A 140 0.11 12.33 -14.21
C LYS A 140 0.28 12.44 -15.73
N ASN A 141 1.16 11.62 -16.32
CA ASN A 141 1.42 11.61 -17.75
C ASN A 141 1.42 10.17 -18.27
N GLU A 142 0.42 9.83 -19.07
CA GLU A 142 0.22 8.49 -19.63
C GLU A 142 1.46 7.95 -20.37
N ALA A 143 2.26 8.82 -21.00
CA ALA A 143 3.48 8.41 -21.69
C ALA A 143 4.48 7.71 -20.76
N LEU A 144 4.47 8.01 -19.45
CA LEU A 144 5.35 7.39 -18.46
C LEU A 144 5.01 5.91 -18.23
N CYS A 145 3.77 5.48 -18.50
CA CYS A 145 3.40 4.07 -18.36
C CYS A 145 4.13 3.17 -19.39
N PHE A 146 4.56 3.75 -20.50
CA PHE A 146 5.23 3.04 -21.60
C PHE A 146 6.73 3.37 -21.72
N ASP A 147 7.27 4.19 -20.82
CA ASP A 147 8.70 4.51 -20.80
C ASP A 147 9.51 3.31 -20.25
N ASN A 148 10.40 2.77 -21.08
CA ASN A 148 11.25 1.64 -20.73
C ASN A 148 12.21 1.95 -19.58
N ASP A 149 12.67 3.20 -19.43
CA ASP A 149 13.54 3.61 -18.33
C ASP A 149 12.77 3.55 -17.01
N VAL A 150 11.54 4.06 -17.01
CA VAL A 150 10.65 4.03 -15.84
C VAL A 150 10.37 2.59 -15.43
N ARG A 151 10.05 1.72 -16.40
CA ARG A 151 9.84 0.28 -16.17
C ARG A 151 11.08 -0.42 -15.62
N ARG A 152 12.29 0.02 -16.00
CA ARG A 152 13.54 -0.55 -15.50
C ARG A 152 13.83 -0.14 -14.06
N ILE A 153 13.42 1.07 -13.65
CA ILE A 153 13.60 1.57 -12.29
C ILE A 153 12.54 0.98 -11.35
N ILE A 154 11.28 0.92 -11.78
CA ILE A 154 10.17 0.43 -10.94
C ILE A 154 10.01 -1.08 -11.13
N VAL A 155 10.76 -1.83 -10.34
CA VAL A 155 10.71 -3.30 -10.35
C VAL A 155 9.76 -3.82 -9.27
N ARG A 156 9.81 -3.22 -8.07
CA ARG A 156 9.08 -3.69 -6.89
C ARG A 156 7.89 -2.82 -6.53
N GLY A 157 7.86 -1.57 -6.98
CA GLY A 157 6.87 -0.58 -6.61
C GLY A 157 7.14 0.06 -5.25
N THR A 158 8.40 0.23 -4.85
CA THR A 158 8.73 0.87 -3.56
C THR A 158 8.76 2.39 -3.67
N ALA A 159 8.60 3.08 -2.54
CA ALA A 159 8.69 4.54 -2.47
C ALA A 159 10.08 5.07 -2.91
N ASP A 160 11.14 4.29 -2.69
CA ASP A 160 12.49 4.64 -3.16
C ASP A 160 12.58 4.59 -4.69
N GLU A 161 11.96 3.59 -5.31
CA GLU A 161 11.92 3.46 -6.78
C GLU A 161 11.10 4.60 -7.40
N THR A 162 9.95 4.98 -6.83
CA THR A 162 9.17 6.14 -7.32
C THR A 162 9.95 7.45 -7.15
N THR A 163 10.74 7.57 -6.08
CA THR A 163 11.63 8.72 -5.87
C THR A 163 12.77 8.76 -6.90
N GLN A 164 13.38 7.61 -7.20
CA GLN A 164 14.40 7.51 -8.24
C GLN A 164 13.85 7.87 -9.62
N VAL A 165 12.63 7.46 -9.95
CA VAL A 165 11.95 7.88 -11.19
C VAL A 165 11.76 9.39 -11.23
N ALA A 166 11.28 10.00 -10.15
CA ALA A 166 11.12 11.45 -10.08
C ALA A 166 12.45 12.20 -10.30
N GLN A 167 13.53 11.73 -9.67
CA GLN A 167 14.86 12.29 -9.86
C GLN A 167 15.36 12.13 -11.30
N HIS A 168 15.22 10.93 -11.86
CA HIS A 168 15.63 10.63 -13.24
C HIS A 168 14.90 11.52 -14.26
N LEU A 169 13.59 11.68 -14.11
CA LEU A 169 12.78 12.54 -14.98
C LEU A 169 13.20 14.01 -14.85
N SER A 170 13.40 14.50 -13.62
CA SER A 170 13.86 15.88 -13.40
C SER A 170 15.25 16.16 -14.01
N ALA A 171 16.14 15.16 -14.01
CA ALA A 171 17.46 15.27 -14.63
C ALA A 171 17.35 15.31 -16.17
N ARG A 172 16.49 14.45 -16.76
CA ARG A 172 16.20 14.43 -18.20
C ARG A 172 15.64 15.77 -18.67
N GLU A 173 14.69 16.34 -17.94
CA GLU A 173 14.10 17.66 -18.26
C GLU A 173 15.16 18.78 -18.25
N LYS A 174 16.03 18.82 -17.24
CA LYS A 174 17.12 19.81 -17.16
C LYS A 174 18.11 19.67 -18.32
N GLN A 175 18.46 18.45 -18.69
CA GLN A 175 19.34 18.18 -19.83
C GLN A 175 18.71 18.63 -21.16
N GLN A 176 17.42 18.38 -21.34
CA GLN A 176 16.69 18.82 -22.53
C GLN A 176 16.59 20.34 -22.61
N ALA A 177 16.28 21.02 -21.49
CA ALA A 177 16.23 22.47 -21.44
C ALA A 177 17.59 23.11 -21.76
N ALA A 178 18.69 22.58 -21.19
CA ALA A 178 20.04 23.07 -21.48
C ALA A 178 20.42 22.88 -22.96
N LYS A 179 20.04 21.74 -23.56
CA LYS A 179 20.28 21.48 -24.99
C LYS A 179 19.53 22.47 -25.88
N ILE A 180 18.28 22.79 -25.56
CA ILE A 180 17.48 23.76 -26.32
C ILE A 180 18.09 25.17 -26.22
N GLN A 181 18.50 25.58 -25.02
CA GLN A 181 19.16 26.87 -24.81
C GLN A 181 20.47 26.99 -25.61
N PHE A 182 21.29 25.94 -25.60
CA PHE A 182 22.53 25.89 -26.38
C PHE A 182 22.26 26.04 -27.89
N LEU A 183 21.28 25.30 -28.43
CA LEU A 183 20.91 25.38 -29.85
C LEU A 183 20.37 26.77 -30.24
N GLN A 184 19.63 27.43 -29.35
CA GLN A 184 19.15 28.79 -29.57
C GLN A 184 20.31 29.79 -29.64
N GLN A 185 21.25 29.72 -28.70
CA GLN A 185 22.45 30.57 -28.69
C GLN A 185 23.31 30.38 -29.94
N GLU A 186 23.49 29.13 -30.38
CA GLU A 186 24.23 28.83 -31.60
C GLU A 186 23.54 29.41 -32.84
N THR A 187 22.21 29.32 -32.91
CA THR A 187 21.41 29.86 -34.01
C THR A 187 21.47 31.39 -34.06
N GLU A 188 21.39 32.06 -32.91
CA GLU A 188 21.53 33.52 -32.82
C GLU A 188 22.93 34.00 -33.19
N SER A 189 23.97 33.27 -32.75
CA SER A 189 25.36 33.57 -33.11
C SER A 189 25.56 33.47 -34.62
N LYS A 190 25.04 32.40 -35.25
CA LYS A 190 25.08 32.23 -36.72
C LYS A 190 24.34 33.34 -37.45
N ARG A 191 23.14 33.76 -37.00
CA ARG A 191 22.40 34.90 -37.59
C ARG A 191 23.17 36.22 -37.49
N ARG A 192 23.79 36.50 -36.34
CA ARG A 192 24.59 37.72 -36.15
C ARG A 192 25.76 37.78 -37.13
N ASN A 193 26.47 36.67 -37.30
CA ASN A 193 27.60 36.60 -38.22
C ASN A 193 27.19 36.78 -39.70
N GLN A 194 25.98 36.35 -40.08
CA GLN A 194 25.44 36.55 -41.43
C GLN A 194 25.03 38.01 -41.71
N LEU A 195 24.59 38.76 -40.70
CA LEU A 195 24.20 40.17 -40.85
C LEU A 195 25.41 41.13 -40.89
N SER A 196 26.59 40.67 -40.49
CA SER A 196 27.83 41.45 -40.51
C SER A 196 28.66 41.30 -41.80
N GLN A 197 28.19 40.48 -42.76
CA GLN A 197 28.78 40.33 -44.09
C GLN A 197 27.94 41.11 -45.12
#